data_AF-A0A923TW30-F1
#
_entry.id   AF-A0A923TW30-F1
#
_cell.length_a   1.000
_cell.length_b   1.000
_cell.length_c   1.000
_cell.angle_alpha   90.00
_cell.angle_beta   90.00
_cell.angle_gamma   90.00
#
_symmetry.space_group_name_H-M   'P 1'
#
loop_
_entity.id
_entity.type
_entity.pdbx_description
1 polymer ?
#
loop_
_entity_poly.entity_id
_entity_poly.type
_entity_poly.pdbx_seq_one_letter_code
_entity_poly.pdbx_strand_id
1 'polypeptide(L)'
;MKAKQIIVKTLLIFLIGCAIGKRGVYLNEMPTKPFLKVNEDTLNIRTQNSIINSALRIYKIYISVEQKQKRIFVSADQAVNKQSKEIFKIELRDYKVTNPNSYEYF
;
A
#
# COMPACT_ATOMS: atom_id res chain seq x y z
N MET A 1 9.31 -39.00 31.00
CA MET A 1 8.68 -38.57 29.72
C MET A 1 7.90 -37.23 29.82
N LYS A 2 8.36 -36.21 30.58
CA LYS A 2 7.61 -34.94 30.74
C LYS A 2 8.36 -33.68 30.25
N ALA A 3 9.64 -33.78 29.91
CA ALA A 3 10.45 -32.65 29.43
C ALA A 3 10.25 -32.34 27.92
N LYS A 4 9.92 -33.35 27.10
CA LYS A 4 9.74 -33.19 25.65
C LYS A 4 8.49 -32.39 25.24
N GLN A 5 7.48 -32.28 26.12
CA GLN A 5 6.24 -31.57 25.81
C GLN A 5 6.29 -30.05 26.06
N ILE A 6 7.25 -29.56 26.86
CA ILE A 6 7.35 -28.13 27.17
C ILE A 6 8.05 -27.37 26.04
N ILE A 7 9.04 -28.00 25.38
CA ILE A 7 9.80 -27.38 24.28
C ILE A 7 8.92 -27.11 23.04
N VAL A 8 7.90 -27.95 22.79
CA VAL A 8 7.02 -27.82 21.62
C VAL A 8 6.05 -26.65 21.74
N LYS A 9 5.63 -26.27 22.96
CA LYS A 9 4.69 -25.15 23.16
C LYS A 9 5.35 -23.78 23.05
N THR A 10 6.64 -23.65 23.38
CA THR A 10 7.35 -22.37 23.29
C THR A 10 7.75 -22.01 21.85
N LEU A 11 7.93 -23.01 20.97
CA LEU A 11 8.33 -22.79 19.58
C LEU A 11 7.20 -22.23 18.69
N LEU A 12 5.93 -22.48 19.04
CA LEU A 12 4.78 -22.04 18.24
C LEU A 12 4.53 -20.53 18.31
N ILE A 13 4.98 -19.87 19.38
CA ILE A 13 4.74 -18.42 19.60
C ILE A 13 5.67 -17.56 18.71
N PHE A 14 6.81 -18.09 18.26
CA PHE A 14 7.75 -17.34 17.41
C PHE A 14 7.32 -17.23 15.94
N LEU A 15 6.47 -18.13 15.44
CA LEU A 15 6.11 -18.17 14.01
C LEU A 15 5.04 -17.15 13.60
N ILE A 16 4.29 -16.59 14.56
CA ILE A 16 3.27 -15.55 14.30
C ILE A 16 3.92 -14.15 14.19
N GLY A 17 5.18 -14.00 14.61
CA GLY A 17 5.89 -12.72 14.66
C GLY A 17 6.38 -12.17 13.31
N CYS A 18 6.32 -12.93 12.20
CA CYS A 18 6.91 -12.50 10.93
C CYS A 18 6.06 -11.53 10.09
N ALA A 19 4.81 -11.24 10.47
CA ALA A 19 3.99 -10.22 9.81
C ALA A 19 4.12 -8.82 10.47
N ILE A 20 4.86 -8.72 11.57
CA ILE A 20 5.02 -7.48 12.34
C ILE A 20 5.72 -6.44 11.45
N GLY A 21 4.95 -5.45 10.98
CA GLY A 21 5.47 -4.29 10.29
C GLY A 21 5.24 -4.24 8.78
N LYS A 22 4.38 -5.09 8.19
CA LYS A 22 3.82 -4.87 6.84
C LYS A 22 2.29 -4.81 6.91
N ARG A 23 1.69 -3.81 6.27
CA ARG A 23 0.23 -3.66 6.20
C ARG A 23 -0.17 -3.13 4.83
N GLY A 24 -1.20 -3.70 4.24
CA GLY A 24 -1.89 -3.13 3.08
C GLY A 24 -2.89 -2.05 3.53
N VAL A 25 -3.00 -0.97 2.78
CA VAL A 25 -3.96 0.11 3.02
C VAL A 25 -4.55 0.60 1.70
N TYR A 26 -5.84 0.93 1.72
CA TYR A 26 -6.47 1.70 0.65
C TYR A 26 -6.17 3.20 0.78
N LEU A 27 -6.37 3.95 -0.29
CA LEU A 27 -6.10 5.39 -0.32
C LEU A 27 -6.86 6.17 0.77
N ASN A 28 -8.11 5.78 1.04
CA ASN A 28 -8.94 6.36 2.09
C ASN A 28 -8.54 5.95 3.52
N GLU A 29 -7.75 4.88 3.70
CA GLU A 29 -7.25 4.39 4.99
C GLU A 29 -5.87 4.96 5.35
N MET A 30 -5.25 5.74 4.46
CA MET A 30 -3.96 6.36 4.72
C MET A 30 -4.09 7.46 5.78
N PRO A 31 -3.18 7.51 6.79
CA PRO A 31 -3.25 8.52 7.86
C PRO A 31 -3.22 9.96 7.34
N THR A 32 -2.51 10.18 6.23
CA THR A 32 -2.54 11.42 5.48
C THR A 32 -3.00 11.10 4.08
N LYS A 33 -4.07 11.77 3.63
CA LYS A 33 -4.61 11.56 2.28
C LYS A 33 -3.53 11.90 1.26
N PRO A 34 -3.18 10.98 0.35
CA PRO A 34 -2.22 11.27 -0.69
C PRO A 34 -2.80 12.27 -1.69
N PHE A 35 -1.93 13.10 -2.27
CA PHE A 35 -2.30 14.00 -3.35
C PHE A 35 -2.21 13.25 -4.70
N LEU A 36 -3.31 13.24 -5.44
CA LEU A 36 -3.40 12.62 -6.76
C LEU A 36 -3.31 13.70 -7.83
N LYS A 37 -2.40 13.52 -8.80
CA LYS A 37 -2.30 14.37 -9.98
C LYS A 37 -2.19 13.53 -11.23
N VAL A 38 -3.21 13.64 -12.07
CA VAL A 38 -3.21 13.07 -13.41
C VAL A 38 -2.54 14.07 -14.36
N ASN A 39 -1.51 13.63 -15.07
CA ASN A 39 -0.91 14.38 -16.17
C ASN A 39 -0.89 13.47 -17.39
N GLU A 40 -1.72 13.79 -18.38
CA GLU A 40 -1.91 12.96 -19.58
C GLU A 40 -2.19 11.51 -19.18
N ASP A 41 -1.23 10.62 -19.39
CA ASP A 41 -1.33 9.19 -19.14
C ASP A 41 -0.65 8.73 -17.85
N THR A 42 -0.32 9.66 -16.97
CA THR A 42 0.43 9.38 -15.75
C THR A 42 -0.37 9.78 -14.53
N LEU A 43 -0.57 8.85 -13.61
CA LEU A 43 -1.07 9.14 -12.27
C LEU A 43 0.14 9.33 -11.34
N ASN A 44 0.30 10.55 -10.86
CA ASN A 44 1.28 10.90 -9.83
C ASN A 44 0.60 10.90 -8.47
N ILE A 45 1.08 10.05 -7.58
CA ILE A 45 0.55 9.88 -6.23
C ILE A 45 1.62 10.37 -5.28
N ARG A 46 1.34 11.48 -4.59
CA ARG A 46 2.24 12.04 -3.57
C ARG A 46 1.73 11.68 -2.19
N THR A 47 2.44 10.80 -1.50
CA THR A 47 2.17 10.44 -0.11
C THR A 47 2.97 11.34 0.81
N GLN A 48 2.33 11.96 1.80
CA GLN A 48 3.03 12.61 2.90
C GLN A 48 3.21 11.57 4.01
N ASN A 49 4.41 11.01 4.12
CA ASN A 49 4.74 10.21 5.30
C ASN A 49 4.96 11.20 6.44
N SER A 50 4.10 11.16 7.47
CA SER A 50 4.32 11.98 8.66
C SER A 50 5.59 11.49 9.35
N ILE A 51 6.67 12.26 9.23
CA ILE A 51 7.96 12.04 9.91
C ILE A 51 7.77 11.91 11.43
N ILE A 52 6.68 12.48 11.95
CA ILE A 52 6.42 12.61 13.40
C ILE A 52 5.58 11.44 13.94
N ASN A 53 4.71 10.82 13.14
CA ASN A 53 3.69 9.88 13.68
C ASN A 53 3.56 8.52 12.97
N SER A 54 4.16 8.28 11.80
CA SER A 54 4.05 6.98 11.14
C SER A 54 5.40 6.29 11.01
N ALA A 55 5.67 5.36 11.94
CA ALA A 55 6.70 4.36 11.76
C ALA A 55 6.51 3.63 10.42
N LEU A 56 5.25 3.44 9.98
CA LEU A 56 4.88 2.80 8.71
C LEU A 56 5.05 3.77 7.53
N ARG A 57 5.79 3.33 6.51
CA ARG A 57 6.08 4.10 5.30
C ARG A 57 5.50 3.40 4.08
N ILE A 58 4.76 4.14 3.26
CA ILE A 58 4.30 3.63 1.96
C ILE A 58 5.54 3.41 1.08
N TYR A 59 5.69 2.20 0.56
CA TYR A 59 6.82 1.85 -0.30
C TYR A 59 6.42 1.23 -1.63
N LYS A 60 5.14 0.87 -1.79
CA LYS A 60 4.60 0.31 -3.02
C LYS A 60 3.14 0.70 -3.18
N ILE A 61 2.76 1.05 -4.41
CA ILE A 61 1.38 1.32 -4.82
C ILE A 61 0.95 0.23 -5.80
N TYR A 62 -0.33 -0.13 -5.72
CA TYR A 62 -1.03 -0.98 -6.66
C TYR A 62 -2.23 -0.21 -7.23
N ILE A 63 -2.54 -0.48 -8.49
CA ILE A 63 -3.75 0.00 -9.14
C ILE A 63 -4.57 -1.19 -9.63
N SER A 64 -5.89 -1.10 -9.43
CA SER A 64 -6.87 -1.92 -10.12
C SER A 64 -7.85 -1.01 -10.88
N VAL A 65 -8.21 -1.38 -12.10
CA VAL A 65 -9.09 -0.57 -12.96
C VAL A 65 -10.33 -1.36 -13.34
N GLU A 66 -11.49 -0.82 -12.99
CA GLU A 66 -12.78 -1.31 -13.45
C GLU A 66 -13.27 -0.48 -14.64
N GLN A 67 -13.06 -1.02 -15.84
CA GLN A 67 -13.32 -0.34 -17.12
C GLN A 67 -14.80 0.02 -17.32
N LYS A 68 -15.72 -0.88 -16.92
CA LYS A 68 -17.17 -0.69 -17.12
C LYS A 68 -17.71 0.50 -16.33
N GLN A 69 -17.23 0.66 -15.09
CA GLN A 69 -17.68 1.70 -14.17
C GLN A 69 -16.77 2.93 -14.20
N LYS A 70 -15.67 2.88 -14.95
CA LYS A 70 -14.61 3.90 -14.97
C LYS A 70 -14.08 4.22 -13.56
N ARG A 71 -13.71 3.18 -12.82
CA ARG A 71 -13.16 3.32 -11.45
C ARG A 71 -11.71 2.87 -11.39
N ILE A 72 -10.88 3.66 -10.74
CA ILE A 72 -9.47 3.36 -10.45
C ILE A 72 -9.34 3.23 -8.94
N PHE A 73 -9.01 2.03 -8.48
CA PHE A 73 -8.76 1.73 -7.08
C PHE A 73 -7.26 1.78 -6.82
N VAL A 74 -6.86 2.60 -5.85
CA VAL A 74 -5.48 2.77 -5.43
C VAL A 74 -5.29 2.14 -4.07
N SER A 75 -4.36 1.19 -3.98
CA SER A 75 -3.97 0.57 -2.71
C SER A 75 -2.44 0.58 -2.56
N ALA A 76 -1.96 0.32 -1.36
CA ALA A 76 -0.55 0.45 -1.04
C ALA A 76 -0.08 -0.52 0.04
N ASP A 77 1.19 -0.87 -0.03
CA ASP A 77 1.89 -1.51 1.09
C ASP A 77 2.66 -0.47 1.89
N GLN A 78 2.51 -0.55 3.22
CA GLN A 78 3.29 0.23 4.18
C GLN A 78 4.12 -0.67 5.10
N ALA A 79 5.34 -0.23 5.44
CA ALA A 79 6.21 -0.96 6.35
C ALA A 79 7.19 -0.06 7.12
N VAL A 80 7.65 -0.52 8.29
CA VAL A 80 8.50 0.29 9.19
C VAL A 80 9.94 0.46 8.70
N ASN A 81 10.51 -0.61 8.14
CA ASN A 81 11.92 -0.67 7.73
C ASN A 81 12.10 -0.49 6.21
N LYS A 82 11.28 0.35 5.57
CA LYS A 82 11.39 0.64 4.14
C LYS A 82 11.80 2.10 3.91
N GLN A 83 12.54 2.34 2.83
CA GLN A 83 12.83 3.70 2.42
C GLN A 83 11.51 4.40 2.07
N SER A 84 11.37 5.63 2.57
CA SER A 84 10.22 6.47 2.23
C SER A 84 10.29 6.80 0.75
N LYS A 85 9.22 6.48 0.02
CA LYS A 85 9.01 7.01 -1.33
C LYS A 85 7.82 7.93 -1.27
N GLU A 86 8.03 9.21 -1.56
CA GLU A 86 6.98 10.22 -1.46
C GLU A 86 6.18 10.36 -2.75
N ILE A 87 6.77 9.98 -3.89
CA ILE A 87 6.16 10.16 -5.20
C ILE A 87 6.15 8.81 -5.92
N PHE A 88 4.96 8.37 -6.28
CA PHE A 88 4.73 7.21 -7.13
C PHE A 88 4.16 7.68 -8.46
N LYS A 89 4.77 7.23 -9.55
CA LYS A 89 4.30 7.50 -10.91
C LYS A 89 3.80 6.20 -11.50
N ILE A 90 2.57 6.20 -11.98
CA ILE A 90 1.95 5.04 -12.61
C ILE A 90 1.49 5.43 -14.02
N GLU A 91 1.92 4.65 -15.00
CA GLU A 91 1.54 4.78 -16.40
C GLU A 91 0.15 4.14 -16.59
N LEU A 92 -0.87 4.96 -16.79
CA LEU A 92 -2.27 4.54 -16.89
C LEU A 92 -2.58 3.80 -18.21
N ARG A 93 -1.76 4.01 -19.25
CA ARG A 93 -1.81 3.24 -20.51
C ARG A 93 -1.60 1.75 -20.28
N ASP A 94 -0.75 1.37 -19.33
CA ASP A 94 -0.50 -0.04 -18.98
C ASP A 94 -1.78 -0.73 -18.47
N TYR A 95 -2.76 0.06 -18.00
CA TYR A 95 -4.06 -0.37 -17.51
C TYR A 95 -5.19 -0.09 -18.52
N LYS A 96 -4.86 0.25 -19.76
CA LYS A 96 -5.81 0.57 -20.85
C LYS A 96 -6.75 1.75 -20.53
N VAL A 97 -6.30 2.69 -19.71
CA VAL A 97 -7.04 3.93 -19.42
C VAL A 97 -6.70 4.96 -20.50
N THR A 98 -7.68 5.33 -21.32
CA THR A 98 -7.48 6.24 -22.47
C THR A 98 -7.96 7.67 -22.22
N ASN A 99 -8.83 7.90 -21.23
CA ASN A 99 -9.25 9.22 -20.78
C ASN A 99 -9.29 9.27 -19.25
N PRO A 100 -8.12 9.42 -18.59
CA PRO A 100 -7.99 9.38 -17.14
C PRO A 100 -8.87 10.36 -16.36
N ASN A 101 -9.22 11.50 -16.96
CA ASN A 101 -10.08 12.51 -16.33
C ASN A 101 -11.55 12.08 -16.24
N SER A 102 -11.95 11.03 -16.96
CA SER A 102 -13.29 10.46 -16.92
C SER A 102 -13.48 9.36 -15.87
N TYR A 103 -12.43 9.06 -15.08
CA TYR A 103 -12.44 8.01 -14.07
C TYR A 103 -12.60 8.58 -12.67
N GLU A 104 -13.28 7.82 -11.81
CA GLU A 104 -13.35 8.05 -10.38
C GLU A 104 -12.16 7.35 -9.69
N TYR A 105 -11.53 8.02 -8.72
CA TYR A 105 -10.37 7.51 -7.98
C TYR A 105 -10.75 7.18 -6.54
N PHE A 106 -10.45 5.96 -6.11
CA PHE A 106 -10.80 5.41 -4.80
C PHE A 106 -9.58 4.96 -4.00
#